data_AF-A0A967WR43-F1
#
_entry.id   AF-A0A967WR43-F1
#
_cell.length_a   1.000
_cell.length_b   1.000
_cell.length_c   1.000
_cell.angle_alpha   90.00
_cell.angle_beta   90.00
_cell.angle_gamma   90.00
#
_symmetry.space_group_name_H-M   'P 1'
#
loop_
_entity.id
_entity.type
_entity.pdbx_description
1 polymer ?
#
loop_
_entity_poly.entity_id
_entity_poly.type
_entity_poly.pdbx_seq_one_letter_code
_entity_poly.pdbx_strand_id
1 'polypeptide(L)'
;GRGINGEDYVNLDASHLGRKVVEAKIPDIADFCVTYLGVDPAVDPMPVQPTAHYAMGGISTDVDGRVLLDEQNTPLPGFYAAGECACVSVHGANRLGTNSLVDIVVFGRRAGRDMARFIAEKDFIPLPPDAGARARKEVDRLLHGTGGESVADIRRELQEVMMDNVGVFRVEEQMQAAINQVRQLQERYRQVSLQDKGATFNTELLEAIELGYLLDLAELTAESALARQESRGAHSREDFPERDDENWLKHTLAYRTDSGVELKYKPVSITRFEPKPRTY
;
A
#
# COMPACT_ATOMS: atom_id res chain seq x y z
N GLY A 1 -22.89 7.53 9.09
CA GLY A 1 -23.70 7.69 10.32
C GLY A 1 -22.90 8.52 11.30
N ARG A 2 -23.52 9.15 12.31
CA ARG A 2 -22.82 9.99 13.31
C ARG A 2 -22.16 9.17 14.44
N GLY A 3 -21.67 7.98 14.11
CA GLY A 3 -21.10 7.06 15.11
C GLY A 3 -22.13 6.49 16.12
N ILE A 4 -21.64 5.91 17.21
CA ILE A 4 -22.42 5.42 18.34
C ILE A 4 -21.94 6.15 19.60
N ASN A 5 -22.86 6.76 20.36
CA ASN A 5 -22.55 7.49 21.60
C ASN A 5 -21.50 8.63 21.45
N GLY A 6 -21.36 9.19 20.25
CA GLY A 6 -20.37 10.23 19.96
C GLY A 6 -18.98 9.71 19.54
N GLU A 7 -18.83 8.39 19.40
CA GLU A 7 -17.61 7.73 18.96
C GLU A 7 -17.72 7.25 17.51
N ASP A 8 -16.60 7.27 16.78
CA ASP A 8 -16.54 7.05 15.32
C ASP A 8 -16.55 5.57 14.88
N TYR A 9 -17.44 4.77 15.45
CA TYR A 9 -17.63 3.35 15.06
C TYR A 9 -19.10 3.01 14.78
N VAL A 10 -19.31 1.82 14.22
CA VAL A 10 -20.61 1.17 14.08
C VAL A 10 -20.56 -0.23 14.69
N ASN A 11 -21.73 -0.81 14.95
CA ASN A 11 -21.84 -2.16 15.50
C ASN A 11 -21.96 -3.21 14.39
N LEU A 12 -21.14 -4.26 14.48
CA LEU A 12 -21.29 -5.51 13.74
C LEU A 12 -21.90 -6.56 14.68
N ASP A 13 -23.19 -6.86 14.46
CA ASP A 13 -23.92 -7.80 15.31
C ASP A 13 -23.91 -9.22 14.73
N ALA A 14 -23.29 -10.15 15.45
CA ALA A 14 -23.28 -11.59 15.16
C ALA A 14 -24.05 -12.42 16.19
N SER A 15 -24.64 -11.80 17.21
CA SER A 15 -25.30 -12.48 18.34
C SER A 15 -26.46 -13.37 17.89
N HIS A 16 -27.17 -12.93 16.85
CA HIS A 16 -28.29 -13.66 16.24
C HIS A 16 -27.89 -14.99 15.57
N LEU A 17 -26.60 -15.24 15.31
CA LEU A 17 -26.11 -16.51 14.76
C LEU A 17 -26.06 -17.61 15.82
N GLY A 18 -26.01 -17.25 17.10
CA GLY A 18 -25.90 -18.15 18.24
C GLY A 18 -24.47 -18.65 18.49
N ARG A 19 -24.14 -18.85 19.78
CA ARG A 19 -22.80 -19.21 20.27
C ARG A 19 -22.13 -20.36 19.51
N LYS A 20 -22.87 -21.45 19.27
CA LYS A 20 -22.35 -22.63 18.55
C LYS A 20 -21.84 -22.29 17.15
N VAL A 21 -22.49 -21.36 16.44
CA VAL A 21 -22.06 -20.94 15.10
C VAL A 21 -20.85 -20.03 15.18
N VAL A 22 -20.87 -19.06 16.10
CA VAL A 22 -19.76 -18.12 16.33
C VAL A 22 -18.46 -18.87 16.63
N GLU A 23 -18.49 -19.77 17.62
CA GLU A 23 -17.32 -20.57 18.04
C GLU A 23 -16.86 -21.56 16.96
N ALA A 24 -17.74 -21.97 16.03
CA ALA A 24 -17.38 -22.91 14.97
C ALA A 24 -16.87 -22.24 13.69
N LYS A 25 -17.32 -21.01 13.39
CA LYS A 25 -17.07 -20.35 12.09
C LYS A 25 -16.13 -19.15 12.18
N ILE A 26 -16.10 -18.46 13.32
CA ILE A 26 -15.25 -17.30 13.56
C ILE A 26 -14.53 -17.39 14.93
N PRO A 27 -13.96 -18.55 15.30
CA PRO A 27 -13.37 -18.75 16.63
C PRO A 27 -12.28 -17.73 16.97
N ASP A 28 -11.38 -17.45 16.02
CA ASP A 28 -10.25 -16.55 16.24
C ASP A 28 -10.70 -15.10 16.44
N ILE A 29 -11.75 -14.68 15.71
CA ILE A 29 -12.34 -13.34 15.88
C ILE A 29 -13.05 -13.27 17.24
N ALA A 30 -13.79 -14.31 17.62
CA ALA A 30 -14.48 -14.36 18.90
C ALA A 30 -13.50 -14.30 20.08
N ASP A 31 -12.42 -15.08 20.03
CA ASP A 31 -11.37 -15.07 21.05
C ASP A 31 -10.67 -13.70 21.13
N PHE A 32 -10.36 -13.09 19.98
CA PHE A 32 -9.80 -11.75 19.92
C PHE A 32 -10.73 -10.70 20.55
N CYS A 33 -12.02 -10.71 20.21
CA CYS A 33 -12.99 -9.75 20.76
C CYS A 33 -13.13 -9.91 22.28
N VAL A 34 -13.18 -11.15 22.78
CA VAL A 34 -13.27 -11.41 24.23
C VAL A 34 -12.00 -10.94 24.93
N THR A 35 -10.83 -11.27 24.38
CA THR A 35 -9.53 -11.01 25.01
C THR A 35 -9.16 -9.53 25.01
N TYR A 36 -9.33 -8.84 23.88
CA TYR A 36 -8.81 -7.49 23.70
C TYR A 36 -9.87 -6.40 23.79
N LEU A 37 -11.15 -6.72 23.54
CA LEU A 37 -12.25 -5.75 23.58
C LEU A 37 -13.22 -5.99 24.75
N GLY A 38 -13.13 -7.15 25.42
CA GLY A 38 -14.09 -7.52 26.46
C GLY A 38 -15.52 -7.75 25.93
N VAL A 39 -15.66 -8.01 24.64
CA VAL A 39 -16.94 -8.22 23.94
C VAL A 39 -17.04 -9.67 23.52
N ASP A 40 -18.13 -10.35 23.89
CA ASP A 40 -18.42 -11.70 23.39
C ASP A 40 -19.36 -11.60 22.17
N PRO A 41 -18.89 -11.86 20.94
CA PRO A 41 -19.71 -11.69 19.73
C PRO A 41 -20.92 -12.62 19.64
N ALA A 42 -20.99 -13.65 20.50
CA ALA A 42 -22.15 -14.54 20.57
C ALA A 42 -23.34 -13.90 21.31
N VAL A 43 -23.13 -12.82 22.05
CA VAL A 43 -24.16 -12.16 22.87
C VAL A 43 -24.22 -10.64 22.66
N ASP A 44 -23.09 -10.00 22.39
CA ASP A 44 -22.97 -8.55 22.26
C ASP A 44 -22.47 -8.14 20.86
N PRO A 45 -22.88 -6.97 20.34
CA PRO A 45 -22.39 -6.45 19.07
C PRO A 45 -20.93 -5.96 19.18
N MET A 46 -20.15 -6.15 18.11
CA MET A 46 -18.75 -5.73 18.04
C MET A 46 -18.60 -4.29 17.50
N PRO A 47 -17.82 -3.41 18.15
CA PRO A 47 -17.50 -2.10 17.59
C PRO A 47 -16.52 -2.25 16.42
N VAL A 48 -16.86 -1.70 15.25
CA VAL A 48 -16.03 -1.76 14.04
C VAL A 48 -16.00 -0.42 13.31
N GLN A 49 -14.90 -0.17 12.60
CA GLN A 49 -14.73 1.02 11.75
C GLN A 49 -13.93 0.65 10.49
N PRO A 50 -14.07 1.42 9.38
CA PRO A 50 -13.18 1.28 8.24
C PRO A 50 -11.71 1.46 8.65
N THR A 51 -10.82 0.59 8.19
CA THR A 51 -9.38 0.66 8.49
C THR A 51 -8.61 0.32 7.22
N ALA A 52 -7.50 1.03 6.99
CA ALA A 52 -6.59 0.70 5.89
C ALA A 52 -6.17 -0.78 6.00
N HIS A 53 -6.36 -1.55 4.93
CA HIS A 53 -6.26 -3.01 5.00
C HIS A 53 -5.39 -3.64 3.91
N TYR A 54 -5.48 -3.14 2.67
CA TYR A 54 -4.81 -3.75 1.53
C TYR A 54 -4.45 -2.69 0.48
N ALA A 55 -3.25 -2.77 -0.09
CA ALA A 55 -2.84 -1.94 -1.20
C ALA A 55 -3.17 -2.62 -2.54
N MET A 56 -4.10 -2.04 -3.32
CA MET A 56 -4.39 -2.55 -4.68
C MET A 56 -3.31 -2.19 -5.71
N GLY A 57 -2.54 -1.11 -5.43
CA GLY A 57 -1.39 -0.73 -6.23
C GLY A 57 -0.16 -1.60 -5.91
N GLY A 58 0.95 -1.33 -6.60
CA GLY A 58 2.19 -2.09 -6.40
C GLY A 58 3.10 -2.01 -7.62
N ILE A 59 4.13 -2.83 -7.61
CA ILE A 59 5.09 -2.98 -8.72
C ILE A 59 4.34 -3.53 -9.94
N SER A 60 4.29 -2.76 -11.02
CA SER A 60 3.62 -3.17 -12.25
C SER A 60 4.23 -4.47 -12.79
N THR A 61 3.40 -5.48 -13.02
CA THR A 61 3.82 -6.79 -13.56
C THR A 61 2.92 -7.24 -14.69
N ASP A 62 3.40 -8.18 -15.49
CA ASP A 62 2.52 -8.96 -16.36
C ASP A 62 1.98 -10.23 -15.67
N VAL A 63 1.22 -11.03 -16.41
CA VAL A 63 0.58 -12.24 -15.89
C VAL A 63 1.55 -13.34 -15.48
N ASP A 64 2.82 -13.26 -15.89
CA ASP A 64 3.88 -14.19 -15.50
C ASP A 64 4.77 -13.60 -14.39
N GLY A 65 4.38 -12.44 -13.84
CA GLY A 65 5.04 -11.80 -12.71
C GLY A 65 6.31 -11.02 -13.08
N ARG A 66 6.60 -10.83 -14.37
CA ARG A 66 7.76 -10.03 -14.81
C ARG A 66 7.45 -8.56 -14.57
N VAL A 67 8.38 -7.85 -13.94
CA VAL A 67 8.22 -6.42 -13.65
C VAL A 67 8.26 -5.62 -14.94
N LEU A 68 7.39 -4.63 -15.09
CA LEU A 68 7.24 -3.80 -16.27
C LEU A 68 7.77 -2.39 -16.01
N LEU A 69 8.54 -1.85 -16.95
CA LEU A 69 9.27 -0.59 -16.80
C LEU A 69 8.48 0.67 -17.18
N ASP A 70 7.49 0.52 -18.07
CA ASP A 70 6.87 1.65 -18.77
C ASP A 70 5.40 1.37 -19.17
N GLU A 71 4.78 2.35 -19.82
CA GLU A 71 3.39 2.25 -20.29
C GLU A 71 3.23 1.28 -21.47
N GLN A 72 4.34 0.92 -22.14
CA GLN A 72 4.37 -0.04 -23.24
C GLN A 72 4.48 -1.49 -22.75
N ASN A 73 4.50 -1.69 -21.42
CA ASN A 73 4.67 -2.99 -20.77
C ASN A 73 6.00 -3.66 -21.15
N THR A 74 7.09 -2.89 -21.23
CA THR A 74 8.44 -3.43 -21.45
C THR A 74 8.89 -4.23 -20.21
N PRO A 75 9.15 -5.54 -20.31
CA PRO A 75 9.60 -6.34 -19.17
C PRO A 75 11.04 -6.01 -18.77
N LEU A 76 11.31 -5.87 -17.48
CA LEU A 76 12.67 -5.81 -16.94
C LEU A 76 13.23 -7.23 -16.83
N PRO A 77 14.27 -7.59 -17.60
CA PRO A 77 14.78 -8.96 -17.61
C PRO A 77 15.27 -9.40 -16.23
N GLY A 78 14.78 -10.55 -15.76
CA GLY A 78 15.22 -11.17 -14.51
C GLY A 78 14.65 -10.54 -13.23
N PHE A 79 13.73 -9.57 -13.32
CA PHE A 79 13.08 -8.99 -12.15
C PHE A 79 11.58 -9.34 -12.09
N TYR A 80 11.15 -9.84 -10.94
CA TYR A 80 9.82 -10.41 -10.74
C TYR A 80 9.18 -9.87 -9.46
N ALA A 81 7.85 -9.76 -9.44
CA ALA A 81 7.07 -9.48 -8.25
C ALA A 81 5.77 -10.31 -8.25
N ALA A 82 5.29 -10.69 -7.06
CA ALA A 82 4.04 -11.43 -6.88
C ALA A 82 3.43 -11.14 -5.50
N GLY A 83 2.12 -11.30 -5.37
CA GLY A 83 1.38 -10.99 -4.14
C GLY A 83 1.09 -9.51 -3.99
N GLU A 84 0.87 -9.05 -2.76
CA GLU A 84 0.40 -7.67 -2.49
C GLU A 84 1.38 -6.58 -2.95
N CYS A 85 2.68 -6.87 -3.04
CA CYS A 85 3.63 -5.90 -3.59
C CYS A 85 3.51 -5.70 -5.11
N ALA A 86 2.77 -6.57 -5.81
CA ALA A 86 2.64 -6.56 -7.25
C ALA A 86 1.28 -6.02 -7.73
N CYS A 87 1.31 -5.35 -8.87
CA CYS A 87 0.14 -4.87 -9.58
C CYS A 87 0.10 -5.50 -10.98
N VAL A 88 -0.53 -6.68 -11.07
CA VAL A 88 -0.67 -7.44 -12.34
C VAL A 88 -1.57 -6.74 -13.38
N SER A 89 -2.75 -6.19 -13.11
CA SER A 89 -3.54 -5.99 -11.89
C SER A 89 -4.83 -6.82 -11.92
N VAL A 90 -5.01 -7.74 -10.97
CA VAL A 90 -6.25 -8.54 -10.85
C VAL A 90 -7.28 -7.94 -9.88
N HIS A 91 -6.90 -6.90 -9.14
CA HIS A 91 -7.75 -6.26 -8.14
C HIS A 91 -8.30 -4.90 -8.59
N GLY A 92 -7.71 -4.27 -9.61
CA GLY A 92 -8.13 -2.97 -10.12
C GLY A 92 -8.25 -1.93 -9.00
N ALA A 93 -9.37 -1.20 -8.98
CA ALA A 93 -9.63 -0.16 -7.99
C ALA A 93 -10.28 -0.65 -6.68
N ASN A 94 -10.64 -1.93 -6.58
CA ASN A 94 -11.27 -2.51 -5.38
C ASN A 94 -11.12 -4.04 -5.39
N ARG A 95 -10.30 -4.57 -4.48
CA ARG A 95 -10.15 -6.02 -4.30
C ARG A 95 -11.43 -6.65 -3.75
N LEU A 96 -11.80 -7.83 -4.25
CA LEU A 96 -12.83 -8.67 -3.63
C LEU A 96 -12.24 -9.49 -2.47
N GLY A 97 -13.02 -9.67 -1.41
CA GLY A 97 -12.62 -10.49 -0.27
C GLY A 97 -12.16 -11.88 -0.70
N THR A 98 -11.22 -12.48 0.04
CA THR A 98 -10.58 -13.79 -0.24
C THR A 98 -9.67 -13.88 -1.47
N ASN A 99 -9.71 -12.92 -2.42
CA ASN A 99 -8.90 -13.01 -3.64
C ASN A 99 -7.38 -12.80 -3.44
N SER A 100 -6.93 -12.18 -2.34
CA SER A 100 -5.48 -11.98 -2.09
C SER A 100 -4.75 -13.31 -1.88
N LEU A 101 -5.36 -14.28 -1.18
CA LEU A 101 -4.75 -15.60 -1.01
C LEU A 101 -4.66 -16.38 -2.32
N VAL A 102 -5.61 -16.15 -3.23
CA VAL A 102 -5.57 -16.74 -4.58
C VAL A 102 -4.47 -16.07 -5.42
N ASP A 103 -4.32 -14.76 -5.33
CA ASP A 103 -3.26 -14.00 -5.99
C ASP A 103 -1.87 -14.53 -5.61
N ILE A 104 -1.54 -14.58 -4.33
CA ILE A 104 -0.19 -15.01 -3.87
C ILE A 104 0.18 -16.40 -4.38
N VAL A 105 -0.74 -17.38 -4.37
CA VAL A 105 -0.44 -18.75 -4.79
C VAL A 105 -0.38 -18.89 -6.31
N VAL A 106 -1.23 -18.17 -7.04
CA VAL A 106 -1.28 -18.24 -8.51
C VAL A 106 -0.09 -17.52 -9.11
N PHE A 107 0.11 -16.25 -8.76
CA PHE A 107 1.17 -15.43 -9.36
C PHE A 107 2.54 -15.76 -8.80
N GLY A 108 2.65 -16.18 -7.53
CA GLY A 108 3.90 -16.73 -7.00
C GLY A 108 4.35 -17.98 -7.76
N ARG A 109 3.43 -18.91 -8.06
CA ARG A 109 3.72 -20.09 -8.89
C ARG A 109 4.06 -19.74 -10.34
N ARG A 110 3.37 -18.78 -10.94
CA ARG A 110 3.63 -18.35 -12.32
C ARG A 110 5.00 -17.68 -12.44
N ALA A 111 5.31 -16.74 -11.56
CA ALA A 111 6.62 -16.09 -11.50
C ALA A 111 7.75 -17.10 -11.32
N GLY A 112 7.62 -18.05 -10.38
CA GLY A 112 8.63 -19.09 -10.20
C GLY A 112 8.84 -19.98 -11.42
N ARG A 113 7.77 -20.29 -12.18
CA ARG A 113 7.87 -21.07 -13.42
C ARG A 113 8.54 -20.31 -14.56
N ASP A 114 8.23 -19.03 -14.71
CA ASP A 114 8.87 -18.20 -15.72
C ASP A 114 10.33 -17.93 -15.39
N MET A 115 10.64 -17.61 -14.13
CA MET A 115 11.99 -17.46 -13.63
C MET A 115 12.84 -18.70 -13.88
N ALA A 116 12.30 -19.91 -13.64
CA ALA A 116 13.02 -21.16 -13.91
C ALA A 116 13.38 -21.35 -15.40
N ARG A 117 12.53 -20.90 -16.33
CA ARG A 117 12.87 -20.89 -17.77
C ARG A 117 13.92 -19.83 -18.07
N PHE A 118 13.74 -18.62 -17.55
CA PHE A 118 14.66 -17.51 -17.77
C PHE A 118 16.10 -17.87 -17.35
N ILE A 119 16.30 -18.44 -16.16
CA ILE A 119 17.64 -18.80 -15.67
C ILE A 119 18.26 -19.99 -16.42
N ALA A 120 17.44 -20.83 -17.09
CA ALA A 120 17.95 -21.94 -17.89
C ALA A 120 18.49 -21.47 -19.26
N GLU A 121 18.01 -20.33 -19.74
CA GLU A 121 18.35 -19.76 -21.06
C GLU A 121 19.35 -18.61 -21.00
N LYS A 122 19.67 -18.12 -19.79
CA LYS A 122 20.50 -16.92 -19.59
C LYS A 122 21.73 -17.22 -18.76
N ASP A 123 22.85 -16.63 -19.18
CA ASP A 123 24.08 -16.63 -18.41
C ASP A 123 24.03 -15.60 -17.27
N PHE A 124 24.94 -15.77 -16.31
CA PHE A 124 25.15 -14.79 -15.26
C PHE A 124 25.59 -13.44 -15.85
N ILE A 125 24.93 -12.37 -15.39
CA ILE A 125 25.30 -10.99 -15.73
C ILE A 125 26.35 -10.52 -14.71
N PRO A 126 27.49 -9.95 -15.14
CA PRO A 126 28.46 -9.40 -14.21
C PRO A 126 27.85 -8.23 -13.44
N LEU A 127 28.08 -8.20 -12.13
CA LEU A 127 27.66 -7.09 -11.29
C LEU A 127 28.55 -5.86 -11.55
N PRO A 128 28.00 -4.63 -11.47
CA PRO A 128 28.81 -3.42 -11.44
C PRO A 128 29.85 -3.46 -10.31
N PRO A 129 31.03 -2.83 -10.49
CA PRO A 129 31.99 -2.67 -9.42
C PRO A 129 31.33 -1.86 -8.29
N ASP A 130 31.12 -2.53 -7.16
CA ASP A 130 30.45 -2.00 -5.96
C ASP A 130 28.93 -1.77 -6.05
N ALA A 131 28.18 -2.78 -6.50
CA ALA A 131 26.71 -2.78 -6.52
C ALA A 131 26.04 -2.46 -5.15
N GLY A 132 26.73 -2.63 -4.02
CA GLY A 132 26.21 -2.38 -2.68
C GLY A 132 26.45 -0.97 -2.13
N ALA A 133 27.17 -0.11 -2.86
CA ALA A 133 27.60 1.21 -2.38
C ALA A 133 26.46 2.07 -1.84
N ARG A 134 25.33 2.12 -2.58
CA ARG A 134 24.16 2.92 -2.21
C ARG A 134 23.56 2.47 -0.88
N ALA A 135 23.38 1.16 -0.69
CA ALA A 135 22.80 0.61 0.53
C ALA A 135 23.70 0.86 1.75
N ARG A 136 25.02 0.66 1.60
CA ARG A 136 25.97 0.96 2.68
C ARG A 136 26.00 2.44 3.03
N LYS A 137 25.99 3.34 2.03
CA LYS A 137 25.92 4.79 2.26
C LYS A 137 24.69 5.20 3.04
N GLU A 138 23.53 4.58 2.78
CA GLU A 138 22.30 4.87 3.52
C GLU A 138 22.37 4.39 4.97
N VAL A 139 22.85 3.17 5.20
CA VAL A 139 23.08 2.63 6.55
C VAL A 139 24.07 3.52 7.32
N ASP A 140 25.20 3.86 6.69
CA ASP A 140 26.23 4.71 7.29
C ASP A 140 25.69 6.10 7.63
N ARG A 141 24.88 6.70 6.74
CA ARG A 141 24.22 8.00 6.97
C ARG A 141 23.34 7.96 8.21
N LEU A 142 22.52 6.92 8.37
CA LEU A 142 21.61 6.79 9.49
C LEU A 142 22.35 6.53 10.81
N LEU A 143 23.32 5.61 10.81
CA LEU A 143 24.12 5.30 11.99
C LEU A 143 24.94 6.52 12.46
N HIS A 144 25.49 7.31 11.54
CA HIS A 144 26.32 8.47 11.89
C HIS A 144 25.55 9.80 11.85
N GLY A 145 24.22 9.76 11.73
CA GLY A 145 23.37 10.94 11.83
C GLY A 145 23.56 11.62 13.19
N THR A 146 23.70 12.95 13.17
CA THR A 146 23.90 13.81 14.36
C THR A 146 22.83 14.89 14.48
N GLY A 147 21.72 14.76 13.76
CA GLY A 147 20.60 15.68 13.87
C GLY A 147 19.80 15.48 15.15
N GLY A 148 18.66 16.18 15.26
CA GLY A 148 17.81 16.16 16.45
C GLY A 148 16.44 15.51 16.24
N GLU A 149 16.14 15.00 15.04
CA GLU A 149 14.83 14.45 14.72
C GLU A 149 14.69 12.99 15.17
N SER A 150 13.47 12.64 15.57
CA SER A 150 13.10 11.32 16.08
C SER A 150 12.35 10.52 15.01
N VAL A 151 12.78 9.28 14.80
CA VAL A 151 12.13 8.33 13.87
C VAL A 151 10.68 8.08 14.28
N ALA A 152 10.42 7.90 15.58
CA ALA A 152 9.09 7.62 16.10
C ALA A 152 8.14 8.82 15.92
N ASP A 153 8.63 10.05 16.10
CA ASP A 153 7.80 11.25 15.96
C ASP A 153 7.42 11.49 14.50
N ILE A 154 8.39 11.41 13.58
CA ILE A 154 8.11 11.52 12.13
C ILE A 154 7.15 10.41 11.68
N ARG A 155 7.33 9.17 12.16
CA ARG A 155 6.44 8.05 11.83
C ARG A 155 5.00 8.30 12.28
N ARG A 156 4.81 8.78 13.52
CA ARG A 156 3.49 9.12 14.06
C ARG A 156 2.83 10.23 13.26
N GLU A 157 3.57 11.32 13.00
CA GLU A 157 3.07 12.44 12.21
C GLU A 157 2.70 12.01 10.78
N LEU A 158 3.50 11.14 10.14
CA LEU A 158 3.18 10.58 8.83
C LEU A 158 1.85 9.81 8.83
N GLN A 159 1.62 9.00 9.87
CA GLN A 159 0.38 8.22 10.02
C GLN A 159 -0.84 9.14 10.18
N GLU A 160 -0.73 10.17 11.01
CA GLU A 160 -1.78 11.19 11.22
C GLU A 160 -2.09 11.92 9.91
N VAL A 161 -1.05 12.44 9.23
CA VAL A 161 -1.20 13.16 7.96
C VAL A 161 -1.92 12.32 6.91
N MET A 162 -1.55 11.04 6.75
CA MET A 162 -2.17 10.17 5.75
C MET A 162 -3.59 9.76 6.13
N MET A 163 -3.85 9.52 7.42
CA MET A 163 -5.19 9.17 7.91
C MET A 163 -6.18 10.31 7.70
N ASP A 164 -5.79 11.53 8.07
CA ASP A 164 -6.67 12.70 8.06
C ASP A 164 -6.92 13.23 6.65
N ASN A 165 -5.92 13.17 5.77
CA ASN A 165 -5.95 13.87 4.48
C ASN A 165 -6.02 12.94 3.26
N VAL A 166 -5.73 11.64 3.42
CA VAL A 166 -5.72 10.64 2.34
C VAL A 166 -6.55 9.41 2.72
N GLY A 167 -7.54 9.60 3.58
CA GLY A 167 -8.45 8.58 4.08
C GLY A 167 -9.47 8.07 3.05
N VAL A 168 -10.68 7.72 3.53
CA VAL A 168 -11.75 7.12 2.72
C VAL A 168 -12.31 8.10 1.69
N PHE A 169 -12.67 9.30 2.14
CA PHE A 169 -13.13 10.40 1.30
C PHE A 169 -12.02 11.44 1.17
N ARG A 170 -11.93 12.06 0.00
CA ARG A 170 -10.82 12.94 -0.35
C ARG A 170 -11.31 14.16 -1.08
N VAL A 171 -10.57 15.24 -0.93
CA VAL A 171 -10.74 16.49 -1.68
C VAL A 171 -9.37 17.07 -2.00
N GLU A 172 -9.28 17.85 -3.08
CA GLU A 172 -8.04 18.44 -3.58
C GLU A 172 -7.20 19.11 -2.48
N GLU A 173 -7.81 19.99 -1.69
CA GLU A 173 -7.13 20.78 -0.66
C GLU A 173 -6.41 19.90 0.37
N GLN A 174 -7.09 18.86 0.87
CA GLN A 174 -6.52 17.93 1.85
C GLN A 174 -5.37 17.13 1.26
N MET A 175 -5.54 16.56 0.06
CA MET A 175 -4.46 15.79 -0.57
C MET A 175 -3.24 16.66 -0.88
N GLN A 176 -3.45 17.92 -1.29
CA GLN A 176 -2.36 18.87 -1.51
C GLN A 176 -1.64 19.22 -0.20
N ALA A 177 -2.38 19.39 0.90
CA ALA A 177 -1.80 19.59 2.23
C ALA A 177 -0.97 18.37 2.67
N ALA A 178 -1.48 17.15 2.44
CA ALA A 178 -0.77 15.91 2.74
C ALA A 178 0.58 15.82 2.01
N ILE A 179 0.60 16.11 0.70
CA ILE A 179 1.83 16.12 -0.11
C ILE A 179 2.86 17.09 0.48
N ASN A 180 2.43 18.30 0.82
CA ASN A 180 3.33 19.32 1.38
C ASN A 180 3.89 18.89 2.74
N GLN A 181 3.05 18.31 3.61
CA GLN A 181 3.46 17.81 4.92
C GLN A 181 4.40 16.60 4.80
N VAL A 182 4.11 15.64 3.92
CA VAL A 182 4.99 14.49 3.67
C VAL A 182 6.37 14.94 3.19
N ARG A 183 6.44 15.94 2.31
CA ARG A 183 7.73 16.52 1.88
C ARG A 183 8.49 17.18 3.02
N GLN A 184 7.81 17.87 3.93
CA GLN A 184 8.44 18.42 5.14
C GLN A 184 8.97 17.31 6.05
N LEU A 185 8.22 16.21 6.20
CA LEU A 185 8.65 15.04 6.95
C LEU A 185 9.86 14.35 6.30
N GLN A 186 9.95 14.31 4.98
CA GLN A 186 11.12 13.82 4.25
C GLN A 186 12.37 14.70 4.52
N GLU A 187 12.22 16.02 4.59
CA GLU A 187 13.35 16.91 4.95
C GLU A 187 13.78 16.70 6.42
N ARG A 188 12.82 16.54 7.34
CA ARG A 188 13.11 16.19 8.75
C ARG A 188 13.78 14.83 8.87
N TYR A 189 13.36 13.84 8.08
CA TYR A 189 13.98 12.51 8.04
C TYR A 189 15.47 12.55 7.67
N ARG A 190 15.93 13.56 6.91
CA ARG A 190 17.37 13.75 6.64
C ARG A 190 18.17 14.12 7.89
N GLN A 191 17.50 14.62 8.93
CA GLN A 191 18.08 15.07 10.20
C GLN A 191 17.81 14.08 11.35
N VAL A 192 17.38 12.84 11.06
CA VAL A 192 17.22 11.83 12.11
C VAL A 192 18.56 11.46 12.73
N SER A 193 18.53 11.15 14.03
CA SER A 193 19.68 10.62 14.76
C SER A 193 19.24 9.41 15.57
N LEU A 194 19.95 8.31 15.39
CA LEU A 194 19.68 7.07 16.12
C LEU A 194 20.41 7.06 17.46
N GLN A 195 19.79 6.54 18.51
CA GLN A 195 20.45 6.37 19.80
C GLN A 195 21.32 5.11 19.83
N ASP A 196 20.82 4.00 19.29
CA ASP A 196 21.53 2.75 19.11
C ASP A 196 22.48 2.83 17.91
N LYS A 197 23.78 2.86 18.21
CA LYS A 197 24.87 2.82 17.22
C LYS A 197 25.45 1.41 17.03
N GLY A 198 24.87 0.40 17.67
CA GLY A 198 25.28 -0.99 17.59
C GLY A 198 24.96 -1.60 16.22
N ALA A 199 25.67 -2.68 15.87
CA ALA A 199 25.45 -3.41 14.61
C ALA A 199 24.62 -4.70 14.80
N THR A 200 24.47 -5.17 16.04
CA THR A 200 23.80 -6.45 16.33
C THR A 200 22.37 -6.18 16.74
N PHE A 201 21.41 -6.72 15.97
CA PHE A 201 19.98 -6.62 16.28
C PHE A 201 19.49 -5.17 16.53
N ASN A 202 20.06 -4.22 15.79
CA ASN A 202 19.70 -2.80 15.89
C ASN A 202 18.34 -2.57 15.20
N THR A 203 17.26 -2.67 15.96
CA THR A 203 15.89 -2.48 15.45
C THR A 203 15.60 -1.01 15.15
N GLU A 204 16.23 -0.07 15.86
CA GLU A 204 16.08 1.37 15.62
C GLU A 204 16.57 1.75 14.21
N LEU A 205 17.70 1.19 13.77
CA LEU A 205 18.19 1.35 12.40
C LEU A 205 17.19 0.79 11.37
N LEU A 206 16.62 -0.39 11.62
CA LEU A 206 15.63 -0.99 10.72
C LEU A 206 14.38 -0.12 10.61
N GLU A 207 13.86 0.37 11.74
CA GLU A 207 12.70 1.27 11.75
C GLU A 207 12.98 2.60 11.04
N ALA A 208 14.21 3.10 11.13
CA ALA A 208 14.63 4.30 10.40
C ALA A 208 14.65 4.06 8.89
N ILE A 209 15.22 2.93 8.44
CA ILE A 209 15.22 2.54 7.02
C ILE A 209 13.78 2.40 6.49
N GLU A 210 12.93 1.68 7.23
CA GLU A 210 11.52 1.49 6.87
C GLU A 210 10.74 2.80 6.82
N LEU A 211 11.03 3.75 7.72
CA LEU A 211 10.40 5.06 7.68
C LEU A 211 10.70 5.80 6.37
N GLY A 212 11.93 5.70 5.86
CA GLY A 212 12.28 6.22 4.54
C GLY A 212 11.39 5.65 3.43
N TYR A 213 11.16 4.33 3.43
CA TYR A 213 10.26 3.68 2.47
C TYR A 213 8.80 4.13 2.63
N LEU A 214 8.32 4.27 3.86
CA LEU A 214 6.96 4.73 4.13
C LEU A 214 6.73 6.17 3.66
N LEU A 215 7.69 7.07 3.87
CA LEU A 215 7.62 8.45 3.37
C LEU A 215 7.58 8.49 1.85
N ASP A 216 8.38 7.64 1.18
CA ASP A 216 8.40 7.56 -0.27
C ASP A 216 7.05 7.07 -0.83
N LEU A 217 6.47 6.03 -0.22
CA LEU A 217 5.18 5.47 -0.60
C LEU A 217 4.00 6.40 -0.30
N ALA A 218 4.07 7.15 0.80
CA ALA A 218 3.06 8.13 1.17
C ALA A 218 2.96 9.25 0.14
N GLU A 219 4.10 9.82 -0.28
CA GLU A 219 4.14 10.85 -1.31
C GLU A 219 3.60 10.32 -2.65
N LEU A 220 4.05 9.14 -3.10
CA LEU A 220 3.57 8.52 -4.34
C LEU A 220 2.06 8.27 -4.30
N THR A 221 1.53 7.85 -3.15
CA THR A 221 0.10 7.60 -2.97
C THR A 221 -0.71 8.89 -3.02
N ALA A 222 -0.27 9.94 -2.30
CA ALA A 222 -0.96 11.22 -2.25
C ALA A 222 -0.94 11.94 -3.60
N GLU A 223 0.22 11.97 -4.29
CA GLU A 223 0.36 12.53 -5.65
C GLU A 223 -0.53 11.77 -6.66
N SER A 224 -0.55 10.44 -6.59
CA SER A 224 -1.41 9.62 -7.48
C SER A 224 -2.90 9.85 -7.22
N ALA A 225 -3.29 10.07 -5.96
CA ALA A 225 -4.66 10.35 -5.58
C ALA A 225 -5.09 11.77 -5.98
N LEU A 226 -4.23 12.76 -5.81
CA LEU A 226 -4.48 14.15 -6.20
C LEU A 226 -4.66 14.27 -7.71
N ALA A 227 -3.79 13.61 -8.49
CA ALA A 227 -3.84 13.70 -9.95
C ALA A 227 -5.09 13.04 -10.54
N ARG A 228 -5.62 11.99 -9.92
CA ARG A 228 -6.83 11.30 -10.40
C ARG A 228 -8.08 12.09 -10.03
N GLN A 229 -8.66 12.77 -11.01
CA GLN A 229 -9.86 13.60 -10.85
C GLN A 229 -11.12 12.82 -11.24
N GLU A 230 -11.39 11.70 -10.56
CA GLU A 230 -12.61 10.90 -10.66
C GLU A 230 -12.84 10.12 -9.36
N SER A 231 -13.98 9.43 -9.25
CA SER A 231 -14.22 8.42 -8.20
C SER A 231 -14.39 7.02 -8.78
N ARG A 232 -13.53 6.09 -8.35
CA ARG A 232 -13.51 4.70 -8.82
C ARG A 232 -13.06 3.74 -7.72
N GLY A 233 -13.93 2.80 -7.35
CA GLY A 233 -13.61 1.77 -6.36
C GLY A 233 -13.32 2.38 -4.98
N ALA A 234 -12.13 2.12 -4.44
CA ALA A 234 -11.68 2.64 -3.15
C ALA A 234 -11.15 4.09 -3.20
N HIS A 235 -10.97 4.65 -4.40
CA HIS A 235 -10.64 6.07 -4.55
C HIS A 235 -11.94 6.86 -4.70
N SER A 236 -12.31 7.62 -3.66
CA SER A 236 -13.52 8.44 -3.62
C SER A 236 -13.16 9.90 -3.38
N ARG A 237 -13.46 10.75 -4.36
CA ARG A 237 -13.25 12.19 -4.32
C ARG A 237 -14.58 12.93 -4.25
N GLU A 238 -14.75 13.77 -3.25
CA GLU A 238 -16.01 14.52 -3.07
C GLU A 238 -16.15 15.65 -4.11
N ASP A 239 -15.03 16.20 -4.57
CA ASP A 239 -14.95 17.20 -5.64
C ASP A 239 -15.04 16.59 -7.06
N PHE A 240 -14.85 15.28 -7.19
CA PHE A 240 -15.04 14.51 -8.43
C PHE A 240 -15.80 13.20 -8.14
N PRO A 241 -17.10 13.26 -7.82
CA PRO A 241 -17.85 12.13 -7.26
C PRO A 241 -18.18 11.04 -8.28
N GLU A 242 -18.12 11.37 -9.57
CA GLU A 242 -18.49 10.45 -10.64
C GLU A 242 -17.29 9.65 -11.17
N ARG A 243 -17.59 8.46 -11.70
CA ARG A 243 -16.63 7.65 -12.44
C ARG A 243 -16.50 8.19 -13.86
N ASP A 244 -15.27 8.40 -14.32
CA ASP A 244 -15.00 8.94 -15.66
C ASP A 244 -14.23 7.93 -16.50
N ASP A 245 -14.97 7.16 -17.31
CA ASP A 245 -14.38 6.15 -18.19
C ASP A 245 -13.74 6.76 -19.45
N GLU A 246 -14.03 8.01 -19.80
CA GLU A 246 -13.45 8.67 -20.98
C GLU A 246 -12.01 9.09 -20.69
N ASN A 247 -11.76 9.71 -19.54
CA ASN A 247 -10.45 10.27 -19.21
C ASN A 247 -9.61 9.38 -18.29
N TRP A 248 -10.24 8.55 -17.45
CA TRP A 248 -9.56 7.89 -16.33
C TRP A 248 -9.59 6.36 -16.33
N LEU A 249 -10.05 5.75 -17.43
CA LEU A 249 -9.98 4.31 -17.67
C LEU A 249 -8.55 3.84 -18.03
N LYS A 250 -7.62 4.09 -17.10
CA LYS A 250 -6.18 3.87 -17.23
C LYS A 250 -5.56 3.64 -15.86
N HIS A 251 -4.46 2.89 -15.81
CA HIS A 251 -3.62 2.78 -14.62
C HIS A 251 -2.74 4.02 -14.47
N THR A 252 -2.51 4.47 -13.24
CA THR A 252 -1.48 5.47 -12.91
C THR A 252 -0.15 4.73 -12.68
N LEU A 253 0.92 5.20 -13.32
CA LEU A 253 2.31 4.79 -13.04
C LEU A 253 3.02 5.99 -12.42
N ALA A 254 3.66 5.79 -11.28
CA ALA A 254 4.34 6.86 -10.55
C ALA A 254 5.85 6.56 -10.44
N TYR A 255 6.67 7.50 -10.91
CA TYR A 255 8.12 7.39 -10.93
C TYR A 255 8.71 8.46 -10.02
N ARG A 256 9.55 8.06 -9.09
CA ARG A 256 10.34 8.99 -8.28
C ARG A 256 11.53 9.47 -9.11
N THR A 257 11.64 10.78 -9.29
CA THR A 257 12.72 11.45 -10.03
C THR A 257 13.42 12.47 -9.13
N ASP A 258 14.55 13.01 -9.56
CA ASP A 258 15.24 14.10 -8.84
C ASP A 258 14.39 15.38 -8.74
N SER A 259 13.42 15.55 -9.64
CA SER A 259 12.46 16.67 -9.67
C SER A 259 11.14 16.41 -8.93
N GLY A 260 11.00 15.24 -8.29
CA GLY A 260 9.75 14.82 -7.63
C GLY A 260 9.07 13.65 -8.32
N VAL A 261 7.77 13.48 -8.11
CA VAL A 261 6.99 12.37 -8.66
C VAL A 261 6.54 12.70 -10.09
N GLU A 262 6.97 11.90 -11.06
CA GLU A 262 6.46 11.94 -12.43
C GLU A 262 5.35 10.90 -12.57
N LEU A 263 4.18 11.33 -13.06
CA LEU A 263 3.05 10.46 -13.32
C LEU A 263 2.90 10.19 -14.82
N LYS A 264 2.78 8.92 -15.15
CA LYS A 264 2.43 8.43 -16.48
C LYS A 264 1.20 7.55 -16.41
N TYR A 265 0.62 7.21 -17.55
CA TYR A 265 -0.62 6.44 -17.58
C TYR A 265 -0.57 5.36 -18.66
N LYS A 266 -1.00 4.15 -18.29
CA LYS A 266 -1.16 3.05 -19.25
C LYS A 266 -2.61 2.60 -19.34
N PRO A 267 -3.11 2.27 -20.54
CA PRO A 267 -4.50 1.84 -20.70
C PRO A 267 -4.75 0.53 -19.95
N VAL A 268 -5.98 0.35 -19.47
CA VAL A 268 -6.43 -0.95 -18.94
C VAL A 268 -6.68 -1.92 -20.09
N SER A 269 -6.46 -3.22 -19.86
CA SER A 269 -6.79 -4.25 -20.84
C SER A 269 -8.28 -4.63 -20.74
N ILE A 270 -9.07 -4.30 -21.76
CA ILE A 270 -10.49 -4.68 -21.87
C ILE A 270 -10.61 -5.80 -22.90
N THR A 271 -11.31 -6.86 -22.54
CA THR A 271 -11.44 -8.06 -23.40
C THR A 271 -12.91 -8.40 -23.63
N ARG A 272 -13.55 -9.02 -22.64
CA ARG A 272 -14.92 -9.54 -22.77
C ARG A 272 -15.98 -8.67 -22.10
N PHE A 273 -15.64 -8.04 -20.97
CA PHE A 273 -16.59 -7.31 -20.15
C PHE A 273 -16.36 -5.81 -20.32
N GLU A 274 -17.29 -5.16 -20.99
CA GLU A 274 -17.29 -3.71 -21.17
C GLU A 274 -17.65 -2.96 -19.88
N PRO A 275 -17.09 -1.75 -19.66
CA PRO A 275 -17.48 -0.90 -18.55
C PRO A 275 -18.98 -0.60 -18.55
N LYS A 276 -19.62 -0.73 -17.38
CA LYS A 276 -21.02 -0.39 -17.15
C LYS A 276 -21.21 0.21 -15.76
N PRO A 277 -22.36 0.85 -15.46
CA PRO A 277 -22.66 1.28 -14.09
C PRO A 277 -22.51 0.12 -13.10
N ARG A 278 -21.87 0.37 -11.95
CA ARG A 278 -21.59 -0.64 -10.91
C ARG A 278 -22.48 -0.36 -9.70
N THR A 279 -23.55 -1.14 -9.56
CA THR A 279 -24.48 -1.13 -8.41
C THR A 279 -24.53 -2.52 -7.79
N TYR A 280 -24.73 -2.60 -6.47
CA TYR A 280 -24.80 -3.85 -5.69
C TYR A 280 -26.15 -3.98 -4.98
#